data_AF-A0A0Q5CSN9-F1
#
_entry.id   AF-A0A0Q5CSN9-F1
#
_cell.length_a   1.000
_cell.length_b   1.000
_cell.length_c   1.000
_cell.angle_alpha   90.00
_cell.angle_beta   90.00
_cell.angle_gamma   90.00
#
_symmetry.space_group_name_H-M   'P 1'
#
loop_
_entity.id
_entity.type
_entity.pdbx_description
1 polymer ?
#
loop_
_entity_poly.entity_id
_entity_poly.type
_entity_poly.pdbx_seq_one_letter_code
_entity_poly.pdbx_strand_id
1 'polypeptide(L)'
;MITARLPHDTWLWTAVLASRERGHVCNGRPIRAVRHEGTGLARVGVYDVDMPAGTLLVATPAGMSAQGDGPWGGRHAAYRLEADGSLTPVAKDDAADELDPEGALARLHRRLVLAAGLDFGPTRIRMPEGHGYEAGTGTEWRGYWAIVEKTTPKQIWLRGPSLAEMQEAGLPISPSDSPEAIAAADAIRSAA
;
A
#
# COMPACT_ATOMS: atom_id res chain seq x y z
N MET A 1 -8.55 -29.04 5.34
CA MET A 1 -8.42 -28.52 6.71
C MET A 1 -6.95 -28.49 7.09
N ILE A 2 -6.44 -27.30 7.41
CA ILE A 2 -5.04 -27.03 7.77
C ILE A 2 -5.02 -26.57 9.23
N THR A 3 -4.08 -27.09 10.05
CA THR A 3 -3.99 -26.73 11.47
C THR A 3 -2.91 -25.67 11.70
N ALA A 4 -3.32 -24.44 12.00
CA ALA A 4 -2.43 -23.33 12.32
C ALA A 4 -2.26 -23.15 13.84
N ARG A 5 -1.12 -22.58 14.25
CA ARG A 5 -0.79 -22.29 15.66
C ARG A 5 -0.35 -20.84 15.80
N LEU A 6 -0.92 -20.13 16.76
CA LEU A 6 -0.56 -18.75 17.09
C LEU A 6 -0.42 -18.58 18.60
N PRO A 7 0.34 -17.57 19.07
CA PRO A 7 0.31 -17.15 20.46
C PRO A 7 -1.14 -16.94 20.97
N HIS A 8 -1.45 -17.37 22.19
CA HIS A 8 -2.81 -17.31 22.74
C HIS A 8 -3.38 -15.88 22.88
N ASP A 9 -2.51 -14.88 22.89
CA ASP A 9 -2.84 -13.45 22.92
C ASP A 9 -3.05 -12.87 21.52
N THR A 10 -3.21 -13.71 20.51
CA THR A 10 -3.45 -13.34 19.12
C THR A 10 -4.76 -13.96 18.62
N TRP A 11 -5.55 -13.19 17.90
CA TRP A 11 -6.77 -13.65 17.22
C TRP A 11 -6.51 -13.75 15.72
N LEU A 12 -7.13 -14.76 15.10
CA LEU A 12 -6.99 -15.04 13.68
C LEU A 12 -8.30 -14.74 12.94
N TRP A 13 -8.18 -14.23 11.73
CA TRP A 13 -9.29 -13.74 10.92
C TRP A 13 -9.05 -14.03 9.43
N THR A 14 -10.12 -14.06 8.64
CA THR A 14 -9.98 -13.90 7.19
C THR A 14 -9.43 -12.51 6.88
N ALA A 15 -8.59 -12.37 5.86
CA ALA A 15 -8.18 -11.06 5.37
C ALA A 15 -9.29 -10.44 4.50
N VAL A 16 -9.53 -9.13 4.65
CA VAL A 16 -10.40 -8.35 3.75
C VAL A 16 -9.79 -6.96 3.52
N LEU A 17 -10.24 -6.30 2.46
CA LEU A 17 -9.82 -4.94 2.12
C LEU A 17 -10.88 -3.94 2.58
N ALA A 18 -10.59 -3.15 3.62
CA ALA A 18 -11.51 -2.13 4.14
C ALA A 18 -11.49 -0.83 3.32
N SER A 19 -10.36 -0.50 2.69
CA SER A 19 -10.26 0.63 1.76
C SER A 19 -9.52 0.18 0.51
N ARG A 20 -10.25 0.10 -0.62
CA ARG A 20 -9.68 -0.23 -1.93
C ARG A 20 -8.67 0.82 -2.40
N GLU A 21 -8.98 2.09 -2.18
CA GLU A 21 -8.13 3.23 -2.57
C GLU A 21 -6.82 3.26 -1.79
N ARG A 22 -6.86 2.99 -0.47
CA ARG A 22 -5.68 3.07 0.40
C ARG A 22 -4.93 1.75 0.57
N GLY A 23 -5.50 0.63 0.14
CA GLY A 23 -4.92 -0.68 0.36
C GLY A 23 -5.02 -1.16 1.81
N HIS A 24 -6.04 -0.73 2.57
CA HIS A 24 -6.12 -1.07 3.99
C HIS A 24 -6.61 -2.50 4.21
N VAL A 25 -5.68 -3.44 4.42
CA VAL A 25 -5.99 -4.83 4.80
C VAL A 25 -6.35 -4.92 6.28
N CYS A 26 -7.50 -5.53 6.57
CA CYS A 26 -8.02 -5.67 7.94
C CYS A 26 -8.69 -7.02 8.20
N ASN A 27 -9.10 -7.21 9.46
CA ASN A 27 -9.76 -8.41 9.94
C ASN A 27 -11.20 -8.52 9.40
N GLY A 28 -11.48 -9.63 8.71
CA GLY A 28 -12.81 -10.00 8.24
C GLY A 28 -13.57 -10.85 9.26
N ARG A 29 -13.86 -12.10 8.91
CA ARG A 29 -14.55 -13.05 9.78
C ARG A 29 -13.58 -13.69 10.78
N PRO A 30 -13.94 -13.80 12.07
CA PRO A 30 -13.08 -14.43 13.08
C PRO A 30 -12.95 -15.93 12.83
N ILE A 31 -11.74 -16.45 13.00
CA ILE A 31 -11.42 -17.87 13.03
C ILE A 31 -11.11 -18.22 14.49
N ARG A 32 -11.96 -19.05 15.09
CA ARG A 32 -11.85 -19.39 16.52
C ARG A 32 -10.83 -20.51 16.72
N ALA A 33 -10.02 -20.40 17.77
CA ALA A 33 -9.20 -21.51 18.21
C ALA A 33 -10.10 -22.68 18.63
N VAL A 34 -9.81 -23.88 18.13
CA VAL A 34 -10.54 -25.10 18.50
C VAL A 34 -10.10 -25.63 19.86
N ARG A 35 -8.88 -25.31 20.27
CA ARG A 35 -8.33 -25.60 21.60
C ARG A 35 -7.12 -24.71 21.87
N HIS A 36 -6.68 -24.71 23.12
CA HIS A 36 -5.44 -24.07 23.54
C HIS A 36 -4.50 -25.13 24.11
N GLU A 37 -3.22 -25.04 23.76
CA GLU A 37 -2.16 -25.94 24.22
C GLU A 37 -1.12 -25.14 25.01
N GLY A 38 -0.37 -25.81 25.89
CA GLY A 38 0.69 -25.19 26.70
C GLY A 38 0.24 -24.64 28.06
N THR A 39 1.19 -24.05 28.80
CA THR A 39 1.00 -23.54 30.17
C THR A 39 1.59 -22.14 30.34
N GLY A 40 1.05 -21.37 31.28
CA GLY A 40 1.52 -20.00 31.57
C GLY A 40 1.47 -19.09 30.33
N LEU A 41 2.55 -18.32 30.12
CA LEU A 41 2.71 -17.40 28.99
C LEU A 41 3.03 -18.10 27.65
N ALA A 42 3.42 -19.37 27.69
CA ALA A 42 3.73 -20.18 26.50
C ALA A 42 2.47 -20.87 25.92
N ARG A 43 1.29 -20.32 26.21
CA ARG A 43 0.04 -20.82 25.65
C ARG A 43 -0.09 -20.46 24.18
N VAL A 44 -0.57 -21.41 23.39
CA VAL A 44 -0.86 -21.26 21.97
C VAL A 44 -2.32 -21.59 21.68
N GLY A 45 -2.94 -20.79 20.81
CA GLY A 45 -4.20 -21.13 20.19
C GLY A 45 -3.96 -22.07 19.00
N VAL A 46 -4.73 -23.15 18.93
CA VAL A 46 -4.73 -24.08 17.79
C VAL A 46 -5.99 -23.81 16.97
N TYR A 47 -5.83 -23.62 15.67
CA TYR A 47 -6.90 -23.25 14.74
C TYR A 47 -7.01 -24.30 13.65
N ASP A 48 -8.20 -24.87 13.48
CA ASP A 48 -8.50 -25.67 12.29
C ASP A 48 -9.06 -24.73 11.24
N VAL A 49 -8.24 -24.44 10.24
CA VAL A 49 -8.55 -23.49 9.16
C VAL A 49 -9.05 -24.29 7.96
N ASP A 50 -10.34 -24.13 7.66
CA ASP A 50 -10.97 -24.74 6.50
C ASP A 50 -10.88 -23.82 5.26
N MET A 51 -9.64 -23.52 4.87
CA MET A 51 -9.29 -22.72 3.71
C MET A 51 -8.10 -23.38 2.99
N PRO A 52 -7.96 -23.18 1.67
CA PRO A 52 -6.82 -23.73 0.95
C PRO A 52 -5.51 -23.05 1.37
N ALA A 53 -4.39 -23.76 1.21
CA ALA A 53 -3.07 -23.16 1.28
C ALA A 53 -2.95 -22.00 0.27
N GLY A 54 -2.17 -20.99 0.61
CA GLY A 54 -2.06 -19.73 -0.13
C GLY A 54 -3.06 -18.67 0.33
N THR A 55 -4.09 -19.01 1.11
CA THR A 55 -5.09 -18.03 1.57
C THR A 55 -4.49 -16.95 2.47
N LEU A 56 -4.85 -15.69 2.22
CA LEU A 56 -4.50 -14.57 3.10
C LEU A 56 -5.36 -14.53 4.36
N LEU A 57 -4.69 -14.43 5.50
CA LEU A 57 -5.27 -14.30 6.82
C LEU A 57 -4.75 -13.04 7.51
N VAL A 58 -5.49 -12.54 8.48
CA VAL A 58 -5.06 -11.43 9.34
C VAL A 58 -4.99 -11.92 10.77
N ALA A 59 -3.94 -11.54 11.48
CA ALA A 59 -3.85 -11.70 12.91
C ALA A 59 -3.90 -10.33 13.61
N THR A 60 -4.55 -10.30 14.77
CA THR A 60 -4.63 -9.12 15.63
C THR A 60 -4.31 -9.52 17.07
N PRO A 61 -3.75 -8.63 17.90
CA PRO A 61 -3.71 -8.87 19.34
C PRO A 61 -5.13 -9.10 19.90
N ALA A 62 -5.25 -10.00 20.87
CA ALA A 62 -6.49 -10.38 21.50
C ALA A 62 -7.21 -9.15 22.09
N GLY A 63 -8.54 -9.12 21.94
CA GLY A 63 -9.35 -7.98 22.37
C GLY A 63 -9.41 -6.83 21.36
N MET A 64 -8.70 -6.90 20.24
CA MET A 64 -8.86 -5.96 19.13
C MET A 64 -9.65 -6.58 17.96
N SER A 65 -10.81 -5.99 17.69
CA SER A 65 -11.69 -6.34 16.56
C SER A 65 -11.94 -5.16 15.59
N ALA A 66 -11.27 -4.02 15.79
CA ALA A 66 -11.54 -2.80 15.04
C ALA A 66 -11.01 -2.88 13.60
N GLN A 67 -11.91 -2.73 12.63
CA GLN A 67 -11.60 -2.81 11.19
C GLN A 67 -11.06 -1.49 10.60
N GLY A 68 -10.87 -0.45 11.41
CA GLY A 68 -10.56 0.91 10.93
C GLY A 68 -9.08 1.13 10.62
N ASP A 69 -8.79 2.05 9.68
CA ASP A 69 -7.47 2.45 9.23
C ASP A 69 -6.72 3.40 10.19
N GLY A 70 -7.22 3.54 11.42
CA GLY A 70 -6.62 4.35 12.48
C GLY A 70 -5.49 3.64 13.24
N PRO A 71 -4.99 4.22 14.35
CA PRO A 71 -3.86 3.69 15.12
C PRO A 71 -4.03 2.24 15.60
N TRP A 72 -5.28 1.76 15.68
CA TRP A 72 -5.63 0.39 16.07
C TRP A 72 -5.53 -0.61 14.91
N GLY A 73 -5.89 -0.24 13.67
CA GLY A 73 -5.70 -1.09 12.48
C GLY A 73 -4.24 -1.23 12.05
N GLY A 74 -3.35 -0.36 12.57
CA GLY A 74 -1.91 -0.47 12.40
C GLY A 74 -1.33 -1.78 12.96
N ARG A 75 -1.98 -2.38 13.97
CA ARG A 75 -1.54 -3.63 14.62
C ARG A 75 -2.00 -4.91 13.93
N HIS A 76 -2.72 -4.80 12.83
CA HIS A 76 -3.03 -5.96 11.98
C HIS A 76 -1.74 -6.48 11.35
N ALA A 77 -1.55 -7.78 11.35
CA ALA A 77 -0.49 -8.44 10.60
C ALA A 77 -1.14 -9.37 9.56
N ALA A 78 -0.73 -9.25 8.30
CA ALA A 78 -1.20 -10.11 7.23
C ALA A 78 -0.27 -11.31 7.10
N TYR A 79 -0.85 -12.49 6.88
CA TYR A 79 -0.14 -13.74 6.72
C TYR A 79 -0.69 -14.54 5.54
N ARG A 80 0.16 -15.37 4.93
CA ARG A 80 -0.24 -16.43 4.03
C ARG A 80 -0.31 -17.75 4.80
N LEU A 81 -1.41 -18.48 4.62
CA LEU A 81 -1.58 -19.82 5.16
C LEU A 81 -0.81 -20.83 4.30
N GLU A 82 0.19 -21.49 4.87
CA GLU A 82 0.93 -22.55 4.19
C GLU A 82 0.26 -23.91 4.34
N ALA A 83 0.59 -24.86 3.47
CA ALA A 83 0.00 -26.20 3.47
C ALA A 83 0.31 -27.00 4.76
N ASP A 84 1.43 -26.69 5.42
CA ASP A 84 1.83 -27.30 6.69
C ASP A 84 1.20 -26.62 7.93
N GLY A 85 0.42 -25.55 7.72
CA GLY A 85 -0.21 -24.76 8.77
C GLY A 85 0.65 -23.65 9.35
N SER A 86 1.85 -23.43 8.82
CA SER A 86 2.62 -22.22 9.13
C SER A 86 1.97 -20.97 8.53
N LEU A 87 2.27 -19.81 9.12
CA LEU A 87 1.77 -18.51 8.72
C LEU A 87 2.94 -17.62 8.33
N THR A 88 3.14 -17.43 7.03
CA THR A 88 4.22 -16.61 6.48
C THR A 88 3.79 -15.15 6.46
N PRO A 89 4.54 -14.20 7.06
CA PRO A 89 4.19 -12.79 7.01
C PRO A 89 4.12 -12.26 5.57
N VAL A 90 3.11 -11.46 5.28
CA VAL A 90 2.93 -10.79 3.97
C VAL A 90 2.90 -9.27 4.21
N ALA A 91 3.59 -8.51 3.36
CA ALA A 91 3.49 -7.06 3.41
C ALA A 91 2.04 -6.62 3.13
N LYS A 92 1.56 -5.60 3.84
CA LYS A 92 0.15 -5.17 3.69
C LYS A 92 -0.18 -4.68 2.28
N ASP A 93 0.78 -4.06 1.61
CA ASP A 93 0.62 -3.62 0.23
C ASP A 93 0.44 -4.81 -0.72
N ASP A 94 1.29 -5.83 -0.60
CA ASP A 94 1.16 -7.06 -1.40
C ASP A 94 -0.16 -7.79 -1.12
N ALA A 95 -0.54 -7.88 0.16
CA ALA A 95 -1.81 -8.48 0.55
C ALA A 95 -3.02 -7.70 0.01
N ALA A 96 -2.95 -6.36 -0.03
CA ALA A 96 -3.99 -5.54 -0.63
C ALA A 96 -4.10 -5.76 -2.14
N ASP A 97 -2.95 -5.86 -2.81
CA ASP A 97 -2.86 -6.05 -4.25
C ASP A 97 -3.31 -7.46 -4.67
N GLU A 98 -3.11 -8.48 -3.84
CA GLU A 98 -3.71 -9.81 -4.05
C GLU A 98 -5.22 -9.85 -3.78
N LEU A 99 -5.71 -9.13 -2.77
CA LEU A 99 -7.14 -9.07 -2.45
C LEU A 99 -7.96 -8.26 -3.48
N ASP A 100 -7.32 -7.32 -4.16
CA ASP A 100 -7.95 -6.45 -5.16
C ASP A 100 -6.98 -6.14 -6.31
N PRO A 101 -6.71 -7.09 -7.22
CA PRO A 101 -5.74 -6.91 -8.29
C PRO A 101 -6.05 -5.72 -9.22
N GLU A 102 -7.33 -5.42 -9.43
CA GLU A 102 -7.79 -4.30 -10.27
C GLU A 102 -7.33 -2.93 -9.73
N GLY A 103 -7.25 -2.78 -8.41
CA GLY A 103 -6.81 -1.55 -7.75
C GLY A 103 -5.30 -1.42 -7.55
N ALA A 104 -4.51 -2.44 -7.88
CA ALA A 104 -3.09 -2.51 -7.51
C ALA A 104 -2.27 -1.38 -8.15
N LEU A 105 -2.51 -1.09 -9.44
CA LEU A 105 -1.81 -0.01 -10.15
C LEU A 105 -2.08 1.37 -9.53
N ALA A 106 -3.34 1.64 -9.18
CA ALA A 106 -3.73 2.91 -8.56
C ALA A 106 -3.11 3.07 -7.17
N ARG A 107 -3.01 1.99 -6.39
CA ARG A 107 -2.34 2.01 -5.07
C ARG A 107 -0.83 2.19 -5.21
N LEU A 108 -0.19 1.51 -6.16
CA LEU A 108 1.23 1.72 -6.44
C LEU A 108 1.50 3.18 -6.80
N HIS A 109 0.72 3.76 -7.72
CA HIS A 109 0.82 5.17 -8.06
C HIS A 109 0.69 6.05 -6.81
N ARG A 110 -0.34 5.83 -5.99
CA ARG A 110 -0.55 6.61 -4.77
C ARG A 110 0.66 6.54 -3.84
N ARG A 111 1.25 5.35 -3.64
CA ARG A 111 2.46 5.16 -2.82
C ARG A 111 3.63 5.98 -3.36
N LEU A 112 3.85 5.97 -4.68
CA LEU A 112 4.94 6.73 -5.32
C LEU A 112 4.75 8.25 -5.17
N VAL A 113 3.53 8.77 -5.34
CA VAL A 113 3.21 10.19 -5.08
C VAL A 113 3.51 10.58 -3.65
N LEU A 114 3.05 9.78 -2.68
CA LEU A 114 3.28 10.04 -1.27
C LEU A 114 4.78 9.94 -0.91
N ALA A 115 5.51 8.99 -1.50
CA ALA A 115 6.96 8.84 -1.30
C ALA A 115 7.75 10.06 -1.81
N ALA A 116 7.29 10.71 -2.89
CA ALA A 116 7.85 11.98 -3.38
C ALA A 116 7.52 13.17 -2.46
N GLY A 117 6.74 12.96 -1.39
CA GLY A 117 6.30 14.00 -0.46
C GLY A 117 5.21 14.89 -1.02
N LEU A 118 4.44 14.38 -1.99
CA LEU A 118 3.33 15.08 -2.63
C LEU A 118 1.99 14.44 -2.23
N ASP A 119 0.92 15.18 -2.47
CA ASP A 119 -0.46 14.71 -2.49
C ASP A 119 -1.09 15.06 -3.84
N PHE A 120 -2.36 14.68 -4.04
CA PHE A 120 -3.09 15.06 -5.26
C PHE A 120 -3.61 16.51 -5.21
N GLY A 121 -3.47 17.18 -4.08
CA GLY A 121 -3.69 18.62 -3.94
C GLY A 121 -2.41 19.42 -4.22
N PRO A 122 -2.52 20.73 -4.53
CA PRO A 122 -1.35 21.57 -4.71
C PRO A 122 -0.69 21.88 -3.36
N THR A 123 0.51 21.34 -3.16
CA THR A 123 1.40 21.63 -2.04
C THR A 123 2.35 22.78 -2.39
N ARG A 124 2.39 23.81 -1.53
CA ARG A 124 3.26 24.98 -1.71
C ARG A 124 4.69 24.70 -1.25
N ILE A 125 5.66 24.97 -2.12
CA ILE A 125 7.09 24.80 -1.86
C ILE A 125 7.81 26.13 -2.07
N ARG A 126 8.69 26.49 -1.13
CA ARG A 126 9.56 27.66 -1.27
C ARG A 126 10.77 27.31 -2.13
N MET A 127 11.10 28.18 -3.06
CA MET A 127 12.20 28.01 -4.00
C MET A 127 13.10 29.24 -4.01
N PRO A 128 14.39 29.08 -4.37
CA PRO A 128 15.24 30.19 -4.75
C PRO A 128 14.66 30.98 -5.92
N GLU A 129 15.06 32.23 -6.05
CA GLU A 129 14.73 33.03 -7.24
C GLU A 129 15.45 32.46 -8.47
N GLY A 130 14.76 32.44 -9.62
CA GLY A 130 15.29 31.83 -10.85
C GLY A 130 15.19 30.30 -10.88
N HIS A 131 14.24 29.69 -10.15
CA HIS A 131 14.08 28.24 -10.05
C HIS A 131 13.71 27.51 -11.36
N GLY A 132 13.35 28.22 -12.44
CA GLY A 132 13.17 27.62 -13.78
C GLY A 132 11.94 26.70 -13.94
N TYR A 133 10.99 26.70 -13.00
CA TYR A 133 9.75 25.92 -13.14
C TYR A 133 8.67 26.77 -13.81
N GLU A 134 7.87 26.12 -14.66
CA GLU A 134 6.79 26.76 -15.42
C GLU A 134 5.43 26.17 -15.01
N ALA A 135 4.43 27.02 -14.84
CA ALA A 135 3.08 26.57 -14.51
C ALA A 135 2.44 25.81 -15.69
N GLY A 136 1.67 24.77 -15.39
CA GLY A 136 1.06 23.87 -16.36
C GLY A 136 1.98 22.77 -16.88
N THR A 137 3.20 22.61 -16.33
CA THR A 137 4.17 21.61 -16.81
C THR A 137 4.28 20.40 -15.89
N GLY A 138 4.60 19.25 -16.49
CA GLY A 138 5.03 18.05 -15.78
C GLY A 138 6.55 18.08 -15.57
N THR A 139 7.02 17.67 -14.40
CA THR A 139 8.45 17.67 -14.05
C THR A 139 8.81 16.50 -13.15
N GLU A 140 10.10 16.15 -13.12
CA GLU A 140 10.63 15.23 -12.14
C GLU A 140 10.67 15.91 -10.76
N TRP A 141 10.27 15.17 -9.73
CA TRP A 141 10.31 15.61 -8.36
C TRP A 141 10.59 14.44 -7.41
N ARG A 142 11.78 14.44 -6.80
CA ARG A 142 12.18 13.53 -5.72
C ARG A 142 11.96 12.05 -6.06
N GLY A 143 12.33 11.64 -7.27
CA GLY A 143 12.25 10.26 -7.74
C GLY A 143 10.87 9.87 -8.30
N TYR A 144 9.99 10.83 -8.55
CA TYR A 144 8.71 10.61 -9.24
C TYR A 144 8.31 11.80 -10.11
N TRP A 145 7.07 11.81 -10.60
CA TRP A 145 6.51 12.87 -11.43
C TRP A 145 5.62 13.82 -10.63
N ALA A 146 5.65 15.11 -11.00
CA ALA A 146 4.83 16.16 -10.41
C ALA A 146 4.27 17.09 -11.48
N ILE A 147 3.11 17.68 -11.20
CA ILE A 147 2.51 18.75 -11.99
C ILE A 147 2.72 20.08 -11.28
N VAL A 148 3.29 21.05 -11.99
CA VAL A 148 3.47 22.43 -11.52
C VAL A 148 2.19 23.20 -11.80
N GLU A 149 1.35 23.39 -10.79
CA GLU A 149 0.07 24.10 -10.93
C GLU A 149 0.25 25.61 -11.03
N LYS A 150 1.17 26.16 -10.24
CA LYS A 150 1.40 27.59 -10.13
C LYS A 150 2.83 27.90 -9.79
N THR A 151 3.33 29.02 -10.31
CA THR A 151 4.66 29.53 -10.00
C THR A 151 4.61 31.02 -9.64
N THR A 152 5.60 31.45 -8.88
CA THR A 152 5.93 32.84 -8.53
C THR A 152 7.46 32.91 -8.41
N PRO A 153 8.10 34.09 -8.35
CA PRO A 153 9.56 34.18 -8.31
C PRO A 153 10.24 33.38 -7.18
N LYS A 154 9.54 33.06 -6.08
CA LYS A 154 10.13 32.37 -4.90
C LYS A 154 9.32 31.16 -4.42
N GLN A 155 8.29 30.77 -5.14
CA GLN A 155 7.38 29.69 -4.70
C GLN A 155 6.78 28.96 -5.90
N ILE A 156 6.61 27.66 -5.74
CA ILE A 156 5.89 26.79 -6.66
C ILE A 156 4.80 26.04 -5.91
N TRP A 157 3.76 25.61 -6.63
CA TRP A 157 2.73 24.70 -6.14
C TRP A 157 2.81 23.44 -6.97
N LEU A 158 3.12 22.33 -6.31
CA LEU A 158 3.23 21.02 -6.93
C LEU A 158 2.14 20.10 -6.42
N ARG A 159 1.64 19.23 -7.29
CA ARG A 159 0.85 18.05 -6.90
C ARG A 159 1.37 16.82 -7.62
N GLY A 160 1.06 15.65 -7.08
CA GLY A 160 1.17 14.41 -7.85
C GLY A 160 0.22 14.46 -9.05
N PRO A 161 0.62 13.91 -10.22
CA PRO A 161 -0.32 13.66 -11.30
C PRO A 161 -1.37 12.64 -10.84
N SER A 162 -2.54 12.69 -11.44
CA SER A 162 -3.53 11.62 -11.35
C SER A 162 -3.13 10.44 -12.22
N LEU A 163 -3.70 9.26 -11.94
CA LEU A 163 -3.45 8.07 -12.75
C LEU A 163 -3.85 8.27 -14.21
N ALA A 164 -4.94 8.98 -14.47
CA ALA A 164 -5.39 9.30 -15.82
C ALA A 164 -4.38 10.22 -16.55
N GLU A 165 -3.85 11.25 -15.88
CA GLU A 165 -2.84 12.14 -16.46
C GLU A 165 -1.54 11.38 -16.80
N MET A 166 -1.11 10.45 -15.93
CA MET A 166 0.05 9.59 -16.21
C MET A 166 -0.19 8.72 -17.46
N GLN A 167 -1.37 8.12 -17.56
CA GLN A 167 -1.74 7.26 -18.68
C GLN A 167 -1.87 8.04 -19.99
N GLU A 168 -2.47 9.22 -19.96
CA GLU A 168 -2.61 10.11 -21.12
C GLU A 168 -1.25 10.61 -21.61
N ALA A 169 -0.34 10.92 -20.69
CA ALA A 169 1.03 11.30 -21.01
C ALA A 169 1.90 10.13 -21.50
N GLY A 170 1.43 8.89 -21.40
CA GLY A 170 2.21 7.69 -21.73
C GLY A 170 3.36 7.42 -20.76
N LEU A 171 3.31 7.97 -19.54
CA LEU A 171 4.32 7.76 -18.51
C LEU A 171 4.02 6.48 -17.70
N PRO A 172 5.03 5.63 -17.43
CA PRO A 172 4.83 4.44 -16.62
C PRO A 172 4.65 4.79 -15.14
N ILE A 173 3.91 3.95 -14.41
CA ILE A 173 3.79 4.04 -12.95
C ILE A 173 5.00 3.36 -12.30
N SER A 174 6.11 4.09 -12.28
CA SER A 174 7.40 3.67 -11.72
C SER A 174 8.20 4.88 -11.24
N PRO A 175 9.25 4.70 -10.42
CA PRO A 175 10.18 5.77 -10.11
C PRO A 175 10.71 6.47 -11.37
N SER A 176 10.92 7.79 -11.32
CA SER A 176 11.29 8.59 -12.49
C SER A 176 12.66 8.24 -13.09
N ASP A 177 13.53 7.60 -12.32
CA ASP A 177 14.86 7.12 -12.71
C ASP A 177 14.88 5.68 -13.22
N SER A 178 13.72 5.02 -13.29
CA SER A 178 13.62 3.68 -13.86
C SER A 178 13.92 3.68 -15.37
N PRO A 179 14.50 2.60 -15.93
CA PRO A 179 14.80 2.54 -17.36
C PRO A 179 13.58 2.80 -18.26
N GLU A 180 12.42 2.29 -17.86
CA GLU A 180 11.13 2.50 -18.52
C GLU A 180 10.63 3.95 -18.43
N ALA A 181 10.78 4.62 -17.27
CA ALA A 181 10.41 6.02 -17.12
C ALA A 181 11.31 6.95 -17.94
N ILE A 182 12.62 6.69 -17.96
CA ILE A 182 13.58 7.44 -18.77
C ILE A 182 13.24 7.28 -20.26
N ALA A 183 13.02 6.04 -20.71
CA ALA A 183 12.67 5.78 -22.11
C ALA A 183 11.36 6.46 -22.53
N ALA A 184 10.34 6.46 -21.65
CA ALA A 184 9.08 7.15 -21.92
C ALA A 184 9.26 8.67 -21.99
N ALA A 185 10.01 9.25 -21.06
CA ALA A 185 10.31 10.69 -21.06
C ALA A 185 11.11 11.12 -22.31
N ASP A 186 12.07 10.30 -22.75
CA ASP A 186 12.82 10.53 -23.99
C ASP A 186 11.94 10.46 -25.23
N ALA A 187 11.01 9.50 -25.28
CA ALA A 187 10.05 9.36 -26.37
C ALA A 187 9.13 10.60 -26.47
N ILE A 188 8.62 11.09 -25.34
CA ILE A 188 7.78 12.29 -25.28
C ILE A 188 8.57 13.52 -25.76
N ARG A 189 9.81 13.71 -25.28
CA ARG A 189 10.67 14.82 -25.70
C ARG A 189 11.02 14.78 -27.19
N SER A 190 11.18 13.58 -27.75
CA SER A 190 11.51 13.40 -29.16
C SER A 190 10.31 13.60 -30.09
N ALA A 191 9.09 13.61 -29.55
CA ALA A 191 7.85 13.78 -30.29
C ALA A 191 7.29 15.21 -30.26
N ALA A 192 7.85 16.09 -29.43
CA ALA A 192 7.48 17.51 -29.28
C ALA A 192 8.32 18.42 -30.18
#